data_AF-A0A2S6CE34-F1
#
_entry.id   AF-A0A2S6CE34-F1
#
_cell.length_a   1.000
_cell.length_b   1.000
_cell.length_c   1.000
_cell.angle_alpha   90.00
_cell.angle_beta   90.00
_cell.angle_gamma   90.00
#
_symmetry.space_group_name_H-M   'P 1'
#
loop_
_entity.id
_entity.type
_entity.pdbx_description
1 polymer ?
#
loop_
_entity_poly.entity_id
_entity_poly.type
_entity_poly.pdbx_seq_one_letter_code
_entity_poly.pdbx_strand_id
1 'polypeptide(L)'
;MSATSEVSHSDLSVLPTYGTARITNVEHLASYNWIEAPIATIAVPGGPPVWSPANYSKQVKKDSGHVYIAQNAARHPESPMEPLFRALFIERPEFNISETDLVSDRNNIRKLLAFVDPATSTNSLESFTIRAEFVEGTVIFCRDEAKVQEFIGKNEFRGFGHEFEKAYTKPTVSKSTGHHRIISYVFCDRRFLIRHETDGYVDARGAPAGKYQEGDMIDLLRSLSLNEGLPTGEGAAASSKLTVWKTGIKVPLTSTLEIKTRVVHKPLSIDEAAPQLWVSQTPKLVRAYHKRGVFDPPSVEDVTALVKEWEEKNEEALQKLGALIHRIIEVVKEYACATIRLVPEDGKLIIGREEARNMLPRDLYSKWTDAMSSDLGRPDADEPCATGVTESVGKNRASVSSETEIQMGNDAFSIPLHKFPYLMALFQQLCNTYGFLRVDVLEGQSLDDLIINIKAGKRELDLGEKGDKRLARDSAFRLVYYILTGESHFTKRESDQIYNAVLYIVSHPGTFKHKARNIVRAVYEDRFQCSAKQMARLHDWKKREDPEDDGETTASSFSDVYLSSDS
;
A
#
# COMPACT_ATOMS: atom_id res chain seq x y z
N MET A 1 20.54 8.66 -36.26
CA MET A 1 20.90 8.17 -34.91
C MET A 1 20.14 9.02 -33.91
N SER A 2 19.67 8.47 -32.79
CA SER A 2 19.12 9.32 -31.72
C SER A 2 20.25 10.11 -31.07
N ALA A 3 19.93 11.24 -30.42
CA ALA A 3 20.92 12.02 -29.69
C ALA A 3 21.32 11.28 -28.39
N THR A 4 22.61 11.20 -28.13
CA THR A 4 23.17 10.54 -26.94
C THR A 4 24.28 11.39 -26.33
N SER A 5 24.21 11.62 -25.02
CA SER A 5 25.34 12.07 -24.20
C SER A 5 25.86 10.89 -23.40
N GLU A 6 27.17 10.79 -23.23
CA GLU A 6 27.82 9.84 -22.34
C GLU A 6 28.42 10.58 -21.14
N VAL A 7 28.58 9.89 -20.01
CA VAL A 7 29.38 10.33 -18.86
C VAL A 7 30.14 9.11 -18.33
N SER A 8 31.47 9.19 -18.30
CA SER A 8 32.37 8.19 -17.71
C SER A 8 32.81 8.59 -16.30
N HIS A 9 33.38 7.67 -15.53
CA HIS A 9 34.00 7.99 -14.24
C HIS A 9 35.07 9.10 -14.34
N SER A 10 35.81 9.18 -15.45
CA SER A 10 36.79 10.23 -15.72
C SER A 10 36.17 11.61 -15.97
N ASP A 11 34.92 11.69 -16.42
CA ASP A 11 34.25 12.97 -16.63
C ASP A 11 33.76 13.57 -15.30
N LEU A 12 33.46 12.73 -14.29
CA LEU A 12 32.95 13.16 -12.98
C LEU A 12 33.89 14.14 -12.24
N SER A 13 35.19 14.11 -12.51
CA SER A 13 36.18 15.02 -11.89
C SER A 13 36.36 16.34 -12.63
N VAL A 14 35.80 16.49 -13.84
CA VAL A 14 35.82 17.74 -14.62
C VAL A 14 34.45 18.39 -14.77
N LEU A 15 33.37 17.74 -14.28
CA LEU A 15 32.07 18.39 -14.15
C LEU A 15 32.12 19.53 -13.10
N PRO A 16 31.44 20.67 -13.34
CA PRO A 16 31.35 21.74 -12.36
C PRO A 16 30.64 21.29 -11.08
N THR A 17 31.11 21.78 -9.94
CA THR A 17 30.48 21.57 -8.64
C THR A 17 29.39 22.61 -8.39
N TYR A 18 28.40 22.24 -7.57
CA TYR A 18 27.23 23.08 -7.25
C TYR A 18 26.88 22.94 -5.77
N GLY A 19 26.51 24.05 -5.15
CA GLY A 19 26.11 24.15 -3.75
C GLY A 19 27.09 23.56 -2.74
N THR A 20 26.52 23.06 -1.64
CA THR A 20 27.20 22.11 -0.76
C THR A 20 26.66 20.70 -1.01
N ALA A 21 27.52 19.71 -0.87
CA ALA A 21 27.19 18.29 -1.05
C ALA A 21 26.43 17.69 0.15
N ARG A 22 25.43 18.42 0.66
CA ARG A 22 24.71 18.13 1.91
C ARG A 22 23.21 18.23 1.74
N ILE A 23 22.47 17.36 2.41
CA ILE A 23 21.01 17.43 2.44
C ILE A 23 20.57 18.46 3.49
N THR A 24 19.76 19.43 3.06
CA THR A 24 19.25 20.53 3.89
C THR A 24 17.75 20.77 3.64
N ASN A 25 17.08 21.52 4.52
CA ASN A 25 15.67 21.88 4.40
C ASN A 25 14.72 20.68 4.15
N VAL A 26 14.90 19.61 4.93
CA VAL A 26 14.11 18.37 4.78
C VAL A 26 12.68 18.58 5.30
N GLU A 27 11.69 18.41 4.42
CA GLU A 27 10.26 18.41 4.77
C GLU A 27 9.59 17.09 4.35
N HIS A 28 8.62 16.62 5.14
CA HIS A 28 7.70 15.56 4.73
C HIS A 28 6.44 16.16 4.10
N LEU A 29 6.24 15.92 2.81
CA LEU A 29 5.14 16.52 2.06
C LEU A 29 3.85 15.71 2.16
N ALA A 30 3.92 14.41 1.84
CA ALA A 30 2.78 13.51 1.73
C ALA A 30 3.21 12.03 1.80
N SER A 31 2.26 11.10 1.88
CA SER A 31 2.51 9.65 1.83
C SER A 31 1.31 8.86 1.28
N TYR A 32 1.53 7.58 0.97
CA TYR A 32 0.47 6.64 0.62
C TYR A 32 0.83 5.17 0.93
N ASN A 33 -0.18 4.29 1.01
CA ASN A 33 0.03 2.84 0.94
C ASN A 33 -0.56 2.27 -0.34
N TRP A 34 0.06 1.25 -0.90
CA TRP A 34 -0.62 0.35 -1.83
C TRP A 34 -1.57 -0.58 -1.07
N ILE A 35 -2.76 -0.79 -1.62
CA ILE A 35 -3.83 -1.60 -1.03
C ILE A 35 -4.06 -2.87 -1.85
N GLU A 36 -4.24 -4.01 -1.18
CA GLU A 36 -4.60 -5.27 -1.84
C GLU A 36 -6.06 -5.25 -2.34
N ALA A 37 -6.21 -4.91 -3.61
CA ALA A 37 -7.48 -4.76 -4.32
C ALA A 37 -7.34 -5.18 -5.80
N PRO A 38 -8.44 -5.56 -6.49
CA PRO A 38 -8.40 -5.96 -7.91
C PRO A 38 -8.11 -4.82 -8.89
N ILE A 39 -8.18 -3.57 -8.43
CA ILE A 39 -7.89 -2.35 -9.18
C ILE A 39 -6.73 -1.65 -8.46
N ALA A 40 -5.83 -1.01 -9.22
CA ALA A 40 -4.75 -0.20 -8.66
C ALA A 40 -5.34 0.79 -7.64
N THR A 41 -5.04 0.61 -6.36
CA THR A 41 -5.66 1.36 -5.25
C THR A 41 -4.60 1.78 -4.25
N ILE A 42 -4.60 3.07 -3.90
CA ILE A 42 -3.78 3.64 -2.82
C ILE A 42 -4.62 4.24 -1.71
N ALA A 43 -4.12 4.22 -0.49
CA ALA A 43 -4.64 5.00 0.64
C ALA A 43 -3.74 6.21 0.89
N VAL A 44 -4.33 7.40 1.07
CA VAL A 44 -3.64 8.69 1.31
C VAL A 44 -4.23 9.32 2.59
N PRO A 45 -3.43 9.72 3.60
CA PRO A 45 -1.97 9.58 3.70
C PRO A 45 -1.49 8.13 3.80
N GLY A 46 -2.40 7.18 4.05
CA GLY A 46 -2.02 5.85 4.50
C GLY A 46 -1.26 5.93 5.84
N GLY A 47 -0.43 4.95 6.13
CA GLY A 47 0.46 4.94 7.28
C GLY A 47 1.45 3.77 7.21
N PRO A 48 2.71 3.96 7.65
CA PRO A 48 3.64 2.86 7.83
C PRO A 48 3.15 1.94 8.96
N PRO A 49 3.53 0.66 8.98
CA PRO A 49 3.15 -0.23 10.06
C PRO A 49 3.91 0.14 11.35
N VAL A 50 3.26 0.00 12.51
CA VAL A 50 3.88 0.34 13.80
C VAL A 50 4.83 -0.76 14.25
N TRP A 51 6.01 -0.38 14.72
CA TRP A 51 7.01 -1.28 15.29
C TRP A 51 6.45 -1.95 16.56
N SER A 52 6.45 -3.28 16.59
CA SER A 52 5.96 -4.08 17.71
C SER A 52 6.76 -5.38 17.87
N PRO A 53 8.01 -5.28 18.39
CA PRO A 53 8.90 -6.42 18.49
C PRO A 53 8.44 -7.45 19.52
N ALA A 54 8.87 -8.70 19.34
CA ALA A 54 8.83 -9.69 20.40
C ALA A 54 9.92 -9.40 21.44
N ASN A 55 9.60 -9.52 22.73
CA ASN A 55 10.54 -9.38 23.85
C ASN A 55 11.28 -10.69 24.20
N TYR A 56 11.27 -11.66 23.30
CA TYR A 56 11.92 -12.97 23.41
C TYR A 56 12.39 -13.44 22.02
N SER A 57 13.37 -14.33 21.99
CA SER A 57 13.93 -14.85 20.73
C SER A 57 12.88 -15.61 19.93
N LYS A 58 12.68 -15.24 18.67
CA LYS A 58 11.56 -15.68 17.82
C LYS A 58 12.08 -16.29 16.53
N GLN A 59 11.56 -17.46 16.16
CA GLN A 59 11.81 -18.02 14.85
C GLN A 59 10.85 -17.42 13.82
N VAL A 60 11.41 -16.95 12.71
CA VAL A 60 10.73 -16.36 11.57
C VAL A 60 10.79 -17.34 10.40
N LYS A 61 9.76 -17.36 9.55
CA LYS A 61 9.71 -18.20 8.34
C LYS A 61 10.65 -17.64 7.28
N LYS A 62 11.13 -18.49 6.37
CA LYS A 62 11.83 -18.02 5.16
C LYS A 62 10.88 -17.15 4.33
N ASP A 63 11.42 -16.11 3.71
CA ASP A 63 10.69 -15.36 2.69
C ASP A 63 10.23 -16.30 1.57
N SER A 64 8.97 -16.20 1.17
CA SER A 64 8.33 -17.08 0.18
C SER A 64 7.08 -16.43 -0.41
N GLY A 65 6.70 -16.87 -1.62
CA GLY A 65 5.56 -16.32 -2.34
C GLY A 65 5.90 -15.06 -3.14
N HIS A 66 4.89 -14.23 -3.40
CA HIS A 66 5.01 -13.06 -4.29
C HIS A 66 5.72 -11.88 -3.61
N VAL A 67 6.69 -11.28 -4.30
CA VAL A 67 7.46 -10.12 -3.86
C VAL A 67 7.52 -9.08 -4.98
N TYR A 68 7.48 -7.80 -4.63
CA TYR A 68 7.68 -6.70 -5.57
C TYR A 68 9.14 -6.29 -5.62
N ILE A 69 9.66 -6.07 -6.83
CA ILE A 69 10.97 -5.45 -7.06
C ILE A 69 10.80 -3.95 -7.30
N ALA A 70 9.69 -3.54 -7.92
CA ALA A 70 9.27 -2.16 -8.08
C ALA A 70 7.74 -2.06 -7.96
N GLN A 71 7.23 -2.00 -6.73
CA GLN A 71 5.78 -2.12 -6.45
C GLN A 71 4.91 -1.14 -7.25
N ASN A 72 5.37 0.11 -7.40
CA ASN A 72 4.68 1.16 -8.14
C ASN A 72 4.51 0.80 -9.64
N ALA A 73 5.55 0.24 -10.27
CA ALA A 73 5.50 -0.18 -11.67
C ALA A 73 4.75 -1.50 -11.87
N ALA A 74 4.80 -2.42 -10.90
CA ALA A 74 4.01 -3.65 -10.94
C ALA A 74 2.49 -3.40 -10.81
N ARG A 75 2.08 -2.42 -10.00
CA ARG A 75 0.66 -2.11 -9.75
C ARG A 75 0.07 -1.06 -10.69
N HIS A 76 0.88 -0.16 -11.26
CA HIS A 76 0.42 0.85 -12.22
C HIS A 76 1.47 1.11 -13.32
N PRO A 77 1.70 0.14 -14.23
CA PRO A 77 2.77 0.20 -15.24
C PRO A 77 2.60 1.32 -16.27
N GLU A 78 1.38 1.86 -16.42
CA GLU A 78 1.10 2.98 -17.33
C GLU A 78 1.55 4.32 -16.77
N SER A 79 1.55 4.50 -15.44
CA SER A 79 2.13 5.66 -14.76
C SER A 79 2.65 5.31 -13.36
N PRO A 80 3.88 4.76 -13.24
CA PRO A 80 4.47 4.42 -11.94
C PRO A 80 4.71 5.63 -11.02
N MET A 81 4.64 6.85 -11.57
CA MET A 81 4.81 8.11 -10.84
C MET A 81 3.47 8.76 -10.43
N GLU A 82 2.32 8.46 -11.06
CA GLU A 82 1.03 9.04 -10.67
C GLU A 82 0.71 8.95 -9.16
N PRO A 83 0.93 7.82 -8.46
CA PRO A 83 0.64 7.71 -7.02
C PRO A 83 1.34 8.77 -6.16
N LEU A 84 2.57 9.17 -6.53
CA LEU A 84 3.33 10.22 -5.85
C LEU A 84 2.59 11.56 -5.96
N PHE A 85 2.28 11.98 -7.18
CA PHE A 85 1.62 13.26 -7.44
C PHE A 85 0.18 13.29 -6.90
N ARG A 86 -0.55 12.17 -6.96
CA ARG A 86 -1.89 12.05 -6.36
C ARG A 86 -1.84 12.23 -4.85
N ALA A 87 -0.91 11.58 -4.15
CA ALA A 87 -0.75 11.77 -2.71
C ALA A 87 -0.35 13.22 -2.37
N LEU A 88 0.63 13.77 -3.11
CA LEU A 88 1.12 15.14 -2.96
C LEU A 88 -0.01 16.17 -3.04
N PHE A 89 -0.76 16.23 -4.15
CA PHE A 89 -1.81 17.24 -4.34
C PHE A 89 -3.09 16.97 -3.53
N ILE A 90 -3.24 15.79 -2.90
CA ILE A 90 -4.33 15.52 -1.94
C ILE A 90 -3.96 16.00 -0.53
N GLU A 91 -2.70 15.85 -0.11
CA GLU A 91 -2.25 16.32 1.21
C GLU A 91 -1.78 17.77 1.23
N ARG A 92 -1.33 18.30 0.09
CA ARG A 92 -0.85 19.67 -0.14
C ARG A 92 -1.45 20.23 -1.45
N PRO A 93 -2.73 20.63 -1.49
CA PRO A 93 -3.39 21.09 -2.72
C PRO A 93 -2.73 22.34 -3.35
N GLU A 94 -2.08 23.15 -2.52
CA GLU A 94 -1.39 24.40 -2.87
C GLU A 94 0.11 24.20 -3.18
N PHE A 95 0.61 22.96 -3.27
CA PHE A 95 2.04 22.70 -3.49
C PHE A 95 2.49 23.15 -4.89
N ASN A 96 3.38 24.15 -4.94
CA ASN A 96 3.93 24.65 -6.19
C ASN A 96 4.99 23.68 -6.76
N ILE A 97 4.57 22.81 -7.67
CA ILE A 97 5.45 21.80 -8.25
C ILE A 97 6.54 22.40 -9.16
N SER A 98 6.33 23.57 -9.79
CA SER A 98 7.32 24.19 -10.68
C SER A 98 8.56 24.72 -9.94
N GLU A 99 8.54 24.78 -8.61
CA GLU A 99 9.74 25.03 -7.81
C GLU A 99 10.65 23.80 -7.66
N THR A 100 10.17 22.59 -7.94
CA THR A 100 10.95 21.36 -7.80
C THR A 100 11.85 21.16 -9.03
N ASP A 101 13.17 21.05 -8.83
CA ASP A 101 14.12 20.73 -9.91
C ASP A 101 14.04 19.26 -10.33
N LEU A 102 13.92 18.34 -9.35
CA LEU A 102 13.98 16.90 -9.60
C LEU A 102 12.99 16.11 -8.72
N VAL A 103 12.07 15.40 -9.36
CA VAL A 103 11.22 14.36 -8.75
C VAL A 103 11.84 12.98 -9.02
N SER A 104 12.06 12.15 -8.00
CA SER A 104 12.70 10.83 -8.18
C SER A 104 12.33 9.79 -7.10
N ASP A 105 12.55 8.51 -7.40
CA ASP A 105 12.62 7.44 -6.40
C ASP A 105 14.00 7.39 -5.71
N ARG A 106 14.03 6.98 -4.43
CA ARG A 106 15.26 6.65 -3.66
C ARG A 106 16.18 5.68 -4.40
N ASN A 107 15.60 4.70 -5.10
CA ASN A 107 16.32 3.67 -5.86
C ASN A 107 17.20 4.29 -6.97
N ASN A 108 16.68 5.31 -7.67
CA ASN A 108 17.39 5.97 -8.77
C ASN A 108 18.60 6.77 -8.27
N ILE A 109 18.44 7.51 -7.16
CA ILE A 109 19.54 8.26 -6.55
C ILE A 109 20.63 7.31 -6.01
N ARG A 110 20.24 6.18 -5.39
CA ARG A 110 21.19 5.13 -4.97
C ARG A 110 21.96 4.53 -6.15
N LYS A 111 21.31 4.27 -7.30
CA LYS A 111 21.96 3.79 -8.53
C LYS A 111 22.95 4.79 -9.11
N LEU A 112 22.60 6.08 -9.13
CA LEU A 112 23.53 7.15 -9.55
C LEU A 112 24.70 7.32 -8.57
N LEU A 113 24.48 7.19 -7.26
CA LEU A 113 25.53 7.22 -6.25
C LEU A 113 26.49 6.02 -6.38
N ALA A 114 25.96 4.81 -6.62
CA ALA A 114 26.77 3.63 -6.86
C ALA A 114 27.63 3.75 -8.15
N PHE A 115 27.12 4.43 -9.19
CA PHE A 115 27.91 4.76 -10.38
C PHE A 115 29.01 5.81 -10.09
N VAL A 116 28.80 6.73 -9.14
CA VAL A 116 29.80 7.73 -8.76
C VAL A 116 30.89 7.13 -7.86
N ASP A 117 30.49 6.38 -6.84
CA ASP A 117 31.37 5.61 -5.97
C ASP A 117 30.84 4.16 -5.82
N PRO A 118 31.48 3.19 -6.49
CA PRO A 118 31.12 1.78 -6.40
C PRO A 118 31.20 1.20 -4.98
N ALA A 119 31.97 1.80 -4.06
CA ALA A 119 32.07 1.34 -2.67
C ALA A 119 30.78 1.57 -1.86
N THR A 120 29.87 2.43 -2.34
CA THR A 120 28.52 2.62 -1.75
C THR A 120 27.55 1.48 -2.11
N SER A 121 27.96 0.53 -2.96
CA SER A 121 27.20 -0.68 -3.30
C SER A 121 27.81 -1.92 -2.65
N THR A 122 26.96 -2.80 -2.10
CA THR A 122 27.39 -4.14 -1.64
C THR A 122 27.55 -5.16 -2.76
N ASN A 123 27.06 -4.83 -3.96
CA ASN A 123 27.09 -5.67 -5.15
C ASN A 123 28.01 -5.02 -6.20
N SER A 124 28.49 -5.82 -7.16
CA SER A 124 29.00 -5.29 -8.42
C SER A 124 27.99 -4.33 -9.05
N LEU A 125 28.45 -3.31 -9.78
CA LEU A 125 27.56 -2.40 -10.51
C LEU A 125 26.65 -3.19 -11.47
N GLU A 126 25.37 -3.26 -11.13
CA GLU A 126 24.33 -3.89 -11.95
C GLU A 126 23.88 -2.92 -13.05
N SER A 127 23.51 -3.45 -14.21
CA SER A 127 22.92 -2.62 -15.27
C SER A 127 21.58 -2.06 -14.83
N PHE A 128 21.32 -0.79 -15.14
CA PHE A 128 20.05 -0.14 -14.77
C PHE A 128 19.56 0.81 -15.85
N THR A 129 18.24 1.04 -15.85
CA THR A 129 17.60 2.09 -16.64
C THR A 129 16.78 3.00 -15.73
N ILE A 130 16.79 4.30 -16.03
CA ILE A 130 15.91 5.32 -15.46
C ILE A 130 15.32 6.06 -16.66
N ARG A 131 13.98 6.17 -16.74
CA ARG A 131 13.34 7.04 -17.74
C ARG A 131 13.16 8.43 -17.15
N ALA A 132 13.49 9.45 -17.93
CA ALA A 132 13.48 10.85 -17.51
C ALA A 132 12.61 11.69 -18.45
N GLU A 133 11.74 12.52 -17.88
CA GLU A 133 10.90 13.49 -18.60
C GLU A 133 11.15 14.90 -18.02
N PHE A 134 11.19 15.92 -18.87
CA PHE A 134 11.25 17.33 -18.46
C PHE A 134 9.87 17.99 -18.63
N VAL A 135 9.40 18.65 -17.58
CA VAL A 135 8.09 19.31 -17.47
C VAL A 135 8.27 20.67 -16.81
N GLU A 136 8.15 21.76 -17.58
CA GLU A 136 8.04 23.15 -17.10
C GLU A 136 8.98 23.51 -15.92
N GLY A 137 10.27 23.19 -16.06
CA GLY A 137 11.32 23.45 -15.06
C GLY A 137 11.76 22.22 -14.26
N THR A 138 10.86 21.25 -14.05
CA THR A 138 11.09 20.02 -13.29
C THR A 138 11.58 18.88 -14.20
N VAL A 139 12.54 18.08 -13.73
CA VAL A 139 12.82 16.74 -14.29
C VAL A 139 12.17 15.66 -13.42
N ILE A 140 11.59 14.64 -14.04
CA ILE A 140 10.97 13.50 -13.35
C ILE A 140 11.71 12.23 -13.73
N PHE A 141 12.31 11.54 -12.75
CA PHE A 141 12.95 10.23 -12.93
C PHE A 141 11.99 9.10 -12.51
N CYS A 142 11.47 8.35 -13.48
CA CYS A 142 10.82 7.06 -13.26
C CYS A 142 11.88 5.96 -13.24
N ARG A 143 11.89 5.17 -12.17
CA ARG A 143 12.62 3.89 -12.13
C ARG A 143 12.11 2.98 -13.24
N ASP A 144 13.02 2.31 -13.95
CA ASP A 144 12.68 1.32 -14.98
C ASP A 144 13.41 0.00 -14.70
N GLU A 145 12.68 -1.11 -14.65
CA GLU A 145 13.19 -2.43 -14.26
C GLU A 145 12.73 -3.49 -15.24
N ALA A 146 13.66 -4.31 -15.73
CA ALA A 146 13.35 -5.46 -16.59
C ALA A 146 12.43 -6.50 -15.91
N LYS A 147 12.32 -6.46 -14.57
CA LYS A 147 11.52 -7.36 -13.74
C LYS A 147 10.95 -6.59 -12.55
N VAL A 148 9.67 -6.21 -12.60
CA VAL A 148 9.00 -5.41 -11.55
C VAL A 148 8.52 -6.22 -10.33
N GLN A 149 8.48 -7.55 -10.45
CA GLN A 149 7.94 -8.46 -9.44
C GLN A 149 8.51 -9.88 -9.60
N GLU A 150 8.47 -10.68 -8.53
CA GLU A 150 8.91 -12.07 -8.56
C GLU A 150 8.08 -13.00 -7.66
N PHE A 151 8.45 -14.28 -7.65
CA PHE A 151 7.85 -15.31 -6.82
C PHE A 151 8.94 -16.22 -6.27
N ILE A 152 9.08 -16.24 -4.94
CA ILE A 152 10.07 -17.03 -4.22
C ILE A 152 9.47 -18.41 -3.91
N GLY A 153 10.05 -19.47 -4.47
CA GLY A 153 9.57 -20.84 -4.29
C GLY A 153 9.73 -21.37 -2.86
N LYS A 154 8.86 -22.31 -2.44
CA LYS A 154 8.93 -22.95 -1.09
C LYS A 154 10.31 -23.53 -0.73
N ASN A 155 11.03 -24.02 -1.74
CA ASN A 155 12.36 -24.65 -1.61
C ASN A 155 13.52 -23.69 -1.86
N GLU A 156 13.22 -22.47 -2.30
CA GLU A 156 14.19 -21.41 -2.55
C GLU A 156 14.62 -20.77 -1.21
N PHE A 157 15.69 -19.97 -1.23
CA PHE A 157 16.08 -19.19 -0.07
C PHE A 157 16.66 -17.84 -0.49
N ARG A 158 15.86 -16.79 -0.30
CA ARG A 158 16.26 -15.38 -0.48
C ARG A 158 16.66 -14.75 0.85
N GLY A 159 15.82 -14.90 1.88
CA GLY A 159 16.10 -14.38 3.22
C GLY A 159 15.03 -14.71 4.27
N PHE A 160 14.92 -13.78 5.23
CA PHE A 160 13.90 -13.74 6.28
C PHE A 160 13.34 -12.31 6.45
N GLY A 161 13.58 -11.39 5.51
CA GLY A 161 13.29 -9.95 5.64
C GLY A 161 11.80 -9.67 5.70
N HIS A 162 11.07 -10.02 4.65
CA HIS A 162 9.64 -9.76 4.52
C HIS A 162 8.82 -10.52 5.57
N GLU A 163 9.21 -11.75 5.92
CA GLU A 163 8.57 -12.45 7.03
C GLU A 163 8.96 -11.88 8.41
N PHE A 164 10.13 -11.23 8.56
CA PHE A 164 10.51 -10.53 9.78
C PHE A 164 9.72 -9.22 9.93
N GLU A 165 9.61 -8.40 8.89
CA GLU A 165 8.77 -7.18 8.84
C GLU A 165 7.33 -7.49 9.29
N LYS A 166 6.70 -8.50 8.68
CA LYS A 166 5.35 -8.98 9.04
C LYS A 166 5.26 -9.55 10.46
N ALA A 167 6.37 -10.05 11.01
CA ALA A 167 6.42 -10.66 12.33
C ALA A 167 6.78 -9.67 13.45
N TYR A 168 7.31 -8.49 13.14
CA TYR A 168 7.78 -7.48 14.10
C TYR A 168 7.11 -6.10 13.94
N THR A 169 6.25 -5.92 12.93
CA THR A 169 5.41 -4.72 12.77
C THR A 169 3.92 -5.07 12.77
N LYS A 170 3.05 -4.06 12.88
CA LYS A 170 1.59 -4.18 12.74
C LYS A 170 1.06 -3.15 11.73
N PRO A 171 0.39 -3.57 10.64
CA PRO A 171 -0.24 -2.65 9.70
C PRO A 171 -1.23 -1.71 10.39
N THR A 172 -1.07 -0.41 10.15
CA THR A 172 -1.99 0.65 10.58
C THR A 172 -3.12 0.84 9.56
N VAL A 173 -2.85 0.56 8.30
CA VAL A 173 -3.82 0.58 7.19
C VAL A 173 -4.21 -0.86 6.81
N SER A 174 -5.52 -1.12 6.76
CA SER A 174 -6.07 -2.43 6.35
C SER A 174 -5.66 -2.78 4.92
N LYS A 175 -5.20 -4.02 4.70
CA LYS A 175 -4.72 -4.54 3.41
C LYS A 175 -3.52 -3.78 2.79
N SER A 176 -2.75 -3.03 3.57
CA SER A 176 -1.50 -2.44 3.09
C SER A 176 -0.54 -3.50 2.55
N THR A 177 0.07 -3.25 1.39
CA THR A 177 1.15 -4.08 0.80
C THR A 177 2.51 -3.38 0.73
N GLY A 178 2.58 -2.12 1.14
CA GLY A 178 3.77 -1.27 1.15
C GLY A 178 3.40 0.18 1.47
N HIS A 179 4.29 0.95 2.09
CA HIS A 179 4.06 2.36 2.47
C HIS A 179 5.15 3.26 1.89
N HIS A 180 4.72 4.22 1.08
CA HIS A 180 5.57 5.11 0.30
C HIS A 180 5.44 6.52 0.85
N ARG A 181 6.54 7.10 1.32
CA ARG A 181 6.63 8.49 1.79
C ARG A 181 7.21 9.38 0.72
N ILE A 182 6.82 10.64 0.77
CA ILE A 182 7.25 11.71 -0.12
C ILE A 182 7.86 12.81 0.76
N ILE A 183 9.11 13.13 0.48
CA ILE A 183 9.88 14.18 1.16
C ILE A 183 10.44 15.16 0.13
N SER A 184 10.70 16.39 0.54
CA SER A 184 11.50 17.36 -0.21
C SER A 184 12.75 17.75 0.58
N TYR A 185 13.81 18.12 -0.14
CA TYR A 185 15.03 18.69 0.45
C TYR A 185 15.84 19.45 -0.60
N VAL A 186 16.80 20.26 -0.14
CA VAL A 186 17.83 20.89 -0.99
C VAL A 186 19.12 20.09 -0.92
N PHE A 187 19.73 19.82 -2.07
CA PHE A 187 21.05 19.20 -2.21
C PHE A 187 21.76 19.77 -3.45
N CYS A 188 23.02 20.17 -3.34
CA CYS A 188 23.81 20.77 -4.43
C CYS A 188 23.04 21.85 -5.22
N ASP A 189 22.43 22.83 -4.54
CA ASP A 189 21.62 23.93 -5.13
C ASP A 189 20.39 23.51 -5.95
N ARG A 190 19.87 22.29 -5.79
CA ARG A 190 18.62 21.82 -6.41
C ARG A 190 17.60 21.41 -5.35
N ARG A 191 16.32 21.68 -5.60
CA ARG A 191 15.18 21.17 -4.80
C ARG A 191 14.76 19.79 -5.33
N PHE A 192 15.01 18.78 -4.52
CA PHE A 192 14.61 17.40 -4.73
C PHE A 192 13.24 17.14 -4.12
N LEU A 193 12.47 16.26 -4.76
CA LEU A 193 11.28 15.62 -4.20
C LEU A 193 11.43 14.10 -4.37
N ILE A 194 11.65 13.40 -3.26
CA ILE A 194 11.99 11.98 -3.23
C ILE A 194 10.83 11.14 -2.70
N ARG A 195 10.50 10.07 -3.43
CA ARG A 195 9.68 8.95 -2.94
C ARG A 195 10.56 7.82 -2.41
N HIS A 196 10.16 7.22 -1.28
CA HIS A 196 10.77 6.00 -0.75
C HIS A 196 9.77 5.11 0.00
N GLU A 197 9.98 3.79 -0.02
CA GLU A 197 9.33 2.85 0.91
C GLU A 197 9.79 3.13 2.35
N THR A 198 8.96 2.84 3.36
CA THR A 198 9.29 2.95 4.78
C THR A 198 8.77 1.74 5.56
N ASP A 199 9.69 0.96 6.11
CA ASP A 199 9.39 -0.35 6.73
C ASP A 199 8.56 -0.25 8.02
N GLY A 200 8.61 0.90 8.72
CA GLY A 200 7.78 1.13 9.90
C GLY A 200 8.00 2.46 10.61
N TYR A 201 7.42 2.58 11.80
CA TYR A 201 7.65 3.71 12.72
C TYR A 201 7.54 3.30 14.19
N VAL A 202 8.14 4.08 15.09
CA VAL A 202 7.99 3.94 16.55
C VAL A 202 6.91 4.89 17.06
N ASP A 203 5.87 4.36 17.70
CA ASP A 203 4.90 5.20 18.44
C ASP A 203 5.54 5.73 19.72
N ALA A 204 5.64 7.06 19.85
CA ALA A 204 6.24 7.75 20.99
C ALA A 204 5.53 7.48 22.33
N ARG A 205 4.31 6.90 22.33
CA ARG A 205 3.54 6.58 23.53
C ARG A 205 4.04 5.35 24.30
N GLY A 206 4.97 4.57 23.74
CA GLY A 206 5.73 3.52 24.45
C GLY A 206 4.94 2.35 25.06
N ALA A 207 3.62 2.30 24.87
CA ALA A 207 2.75 1.32 25.50
C ALA A 207 2.57 0.05 24.64
N PRO A 208 2.41 -1.14 25.24
CA PRO A 208 1.96 -2.32 24.50
C PRO A 208 0.58 -2.06 23.91
N ALA A 209 0.45 -2.22 22.59
CA ALA A 209 -0.71 -1.78 21.80
C ALA A 209 -2.06 -2.18 22.42
N GLY A 210 -2.76 -1.21 23.01
CA GLY A 210 -4.00 -1.41 23.74
C GLY A 210 -4.92 -0.20 23.61
N LYS A 211 -6.09 -0.44 22.99
CA LYS A 211 -7.14 0.53 22.60
C LYS A 211 -6.71 1.54 21.51
N TYR A 212 -7.33 1.40 20.35
CA TYR A 212 -7.48 2.51 19.40
C TYR A 212 -8.21 3.66 20.09
N GLN A 213 -7.84 4.91 19.79
CA GLN A 213 -8.52 6.08 20.34
C GLN A 213 -9.81 6.35 19.57
N GLU A 214 -10.87 6.69 20.30
CA GLU A 214 -12.24 6.72 19.79
C GLU A 214 -12.46 7.83 18.73
N GLY A 215 -11.59 8.85 18.72
CA GLY A 215 -11.59 9.94 17.75
C GLY A 215 -11.17 9.56 16.32
N ASP A 216 -10.24 8.60 16.13
CA ASP A 216 -9.75 8.23 14.78
C ASP A 216 -10.87 7.66 13.89
N MET A 217 -11.90 7.04 14.49
CA MET A 217 -13.05 6.54 13.76
C MET A 217 -14.04 7.65 13.36
N ILE A 218 -14.04 8.80 14.06
CA ILE A 218 -14.91 9.93 13.73
C ILE A 218 -14.42 10.60 12.44
N ASP A 219 -13.11 10.77 12.26
CA ASP A 219 -12.56 11.32 11.01
C ASP A 219 -12.65 10.33 9.84
N LEU A 220 -12.60 9.02 10.10
CA LEU A 220 -12.89 7.99 9.10
C LEU A 220 -14.39 7.97 8.69
N LEU A 221 -15.31 8.33 9.59
CA LEU A 221 -16.72 8.50 9.26
C LEU A 221 -16.98 9.83 8.52
N ARG A 222 -16.23 10.90 8.83
CA ARG A 222 -16.23 12.13 8.02
C ARG A 222 -15.74 11.88 6.61
N SER A 223 -14.67 11.10 6.40
CA SER A 223 -14.17 10.83 5.04
C SER A 223 -15.07 9.91 4.20
N LEU A 224 -16.07 9.27 4.82
CA LEU A 224 -17.17 8.55 4.17
C LEU A 224 -18.45 9.40 4.00
N SER A 225 -18.51 10.60 4.59
CA SER A 225 -19.67 11.50 4.51
C SER A 225 -19.61 12.32 3.20
N LEU A 226 -20.10 11.74 2.10
CA LEU A 226 -20.12 12.41 0.80
C LEU A 226 -21.24 13.46 0.70
N ASN A 227 -20.93 14.68 1.11
CA ASN A 227 -21.52 15.97 0.70
C ASN A 227 -20.56 17.07 1.17
N GLU A 228 -20.29 18.17 0.45
CA GLU A 228 -20.87 18.72 -0.79
C GLU A 228 -19.73 19.07 -1.78
N GLY A 229 -19.95 19.37 -3.06
CA GLY A 229 -21.18 19.43 -3.85
C GLY A 229 -20.84 19.44 -5.35
N LEU A 230 -21.82 19.52 -6.25
CA LEU A 230 -21.55 19.56 -7.69
C LEU A 230 -21.00 20.92 -8.13
N PRO A 231 -19.82 21.00 -8.77
CA PRO A 231 -19.60 21.98 -9.80
C PRO A 231 -20.41 21.54 -11.03
N THR A 232 -21.56 22.17 -11.30
CA THR A 232 -22.18 22.13 -12.64
C THR A 232 -21.30 22.90 -13.62
N GLY A 233 -20.29 22.20 -14.16
CA GLY A 233 -19.39 22.68 -15.19
C GLY A 233 -19.00 21.51 -16.10
N GLU A 234 -19.25 21.66 -17.40
CA GLU A 234 -19.07 20.59 -18.38
C GLU A 234 -17.59 20.44 -18.76
N GLY A 235 -16.92 19.35 -18.35
CA GLY A 235 -15.52 19.11 -18.75
C GLY A 235 -14.83 17.88 -18.14
N ALA A 236 -14.65 16.84 -18.98
CA ALA A 236 -13.62 15.80 -18.91
C ALA A 236 -13.19 15.23 -17.52
N ALA A 237 -13.72 14.05 -17.17
CA ALA A 237 -13.21 13.22 -16.06
C ALA A 237 -13.25 11.71 -16.37
N ALA A 238 -12.38 11.24 -17.28
CA ALA A 238 -12.20 9.80 -17.58
C ALA A 238 -10.79 9.52 -18.14
N SER A 239 -9.84 9.14 -17.29
CA SER A 239 -8.44 8.88 -17.70
C SER A 239 -7.68 7.91 -16.79
N SER A 240 -7.69 8.12 -15.47
CA SER A 240 -6.89 7.31 -14.54
C SER A 240 -7.54 5.98 -14.16
N LYS A 241 -6.70 4.95 -14.02
CA LYS A 241 -7.05 3.62 -13.47
C LYS A 241 -6.75 3.52 -11.97
N LEU A 242 -6.17 4.56 -11.37
CA LEU A 242 -5.77 4.58 -9.96
C LEU A 242 -6.92 5.06 -9.06
N THR A 243 -7.37 4.19 -8.17
CA THR A 243 -8.33 4.53 -7.11
C THR A 243 -7.59 5.09 -5.89
N VAL A 244 -8.14 6.13 -5.25
CA VAL A 244 -7.57 6.73 -4.02
C VAL A 244 -8.58 6.70 -2.88
N TRP A 245 -8.17 6.19 -1.72
CA TRP A 245 -8.94 6.19 -0.48
C TRP A 245 -8.36 7.21 0.51
N LYS A 246 -9.19 8.12 1.03
CA LYS A 246 -8.79 9.11 2.05
C LYS A 246 -8.83 8.48 3.45
N THR A 247 -7.75 7.79 3.81
CA THR A 247 -7.62 7.01 5.04
C THR A 247 -6.15 6.80 5.43
N GLY A 248 -5.86 6.71 6.73
CA GLY A 248 -4.50 6.57 7.24
C GLY A 248 -4.22 7.45 8.46
N ILE A 249 -2.94 7.54 8.84
CA ILE A 249 -2.41 8.38 9.92
C ILE A 249 -1.16 9.15 9.45
N LYS A 250 -1.07 10.45 9.75
CA LYS A 250 0.13 11.24 9.44
C LYS A 250 1.23 10.91 10.46
N VAL A 251 2.27 10.21 10.02
CA VAL A 251 3.42 9.80 10.85
C VAL A 251 4.60 10.77 10.70
N PRO A 252 5.13 11.36 11.79
CA PRO A 252 6.29 12.27 11.73
C PRO A 252 7.56 11.59 11.19
N LEU A 253 8.34 12.30 10.38
CA LEU A 253 9.61 11.78 9.82
C LEU A 253 10.58 11.34 10.93
N THR A 254 10.64 12.08 12.04
CA THR A 254 11.46 11.74 13.23
C THR A 254 11.08 10.42 13.92
N SER A 255 9.97 9.77 13.51
CA SER A 255 9.50 8.50 14.08
C SER A 255 9.66 7.30 13.16
N THR A 256 9.93 7.50 11.86
CA THR A 256 10.07 6.40 10.90
C THR A 256 11.35 5.58 11.13
N LEU A 257 11.34 4.33 10.69
CA LEU A 257 12.50 3.45 10.75
C LEU A 257 12.65 2.59 9.49
N GLU A 258 13.88 2.10 9.30
CA GLU A 258 14.31 1.10 8.32
C GLU A 258 14.62 -0.22 9.05
N ILE A 259 14.30 -1.37 8.45
CA ILE A 259 14.52 -2.71 9.02
C ILE A 259 15.49 -3.50 8.13
N LYS A 260 16.65 -3.88 8.67
CA LYS A 260 17.63 -4.71 7.94
C LYS A 260 17.89 -6.03 8.67
N THR A 261 17.59 -7.15 8.02
CA THR A 261 17.94 -8.49 8.54
C THR A 261 19.34 -8.93 8.07
N ARG A 262 20.11 -9.60 8.93
CA ARG A 262 21.40 -10.22 8.61
C ARG A 262 21.67 -11.50 9.40
N VAL A 263 22.52 -12.38 8.86
CA VAL A 263 23.10 -13.49 9.62
C VAL A 263 24.05 -12.96 10.70
N VAL A 264 23.98 -13.51 11.91
CA VAL A 264 24.74 -13.01 13.09
C VAL A 264 26.26 -12.95 12.92
N HIS A 265 26.84 -13.71 11.99
CA HIS A 265 28.29 -13.71 11.70
C HIS A 265 28.72 -12.75 10.58
N LYS A 266 27.77 -12.03 9.94
CA LYS A 266 28.03 -10.92 9.01
C LYS A 266 27.19 -9.71 9.47
N PRO A 267 27.64 -8.99 10.51
CA PRO A 267 26.94 -7.80 11.00
C PRO A 267 26.87 -6.72 9.92
N LEU A 268 25.86 -5.84 10.00
CA LEU A 268 25.68 -4.73 9.07
C LEU A 268 26.45 -3.51 9.56
N SER A 269 27.43 -3.03 8.80
CA SER A 269 28.10 -1.75 9.06
C SER A 269 27.14 -0.58 8.84
N ILE A 270 27.45 0.62 9.37
CA ILE A 270 26.64 1.80 9.04
C ILE A 270 26.90 2.27 7.59
N ASP A 271 28.12 2.11 7.07
CA ASP A 271 28.48 2.45 5.69
C ASP A 271 27.63 1.71 4.64
N GLU A 272 27.25 0.44 4.90
CA GLU A 272 26.34 -0.33 4.03
C GLU A 272 24.88 0.20 4.01
N ALA A 273 24.46 0.91 5.07
CA ALA A 273 23.08 1.36 5.26
C ALA A 273 22.89 2.86 5.01
N ALA A 274 23.91 3.67 5.31
CA ALA A 274 23.86 5.12 5.23
C ALA A 274 23.48 5.67 3.85
N PRO A 275 23.94 5.13 2.69
CA PRO A 275 23.47 5.59 1.37
C PRO A 275 21.95 5.52 1.19
N GLN A 276 21.30 4.54 1.84
CA GLN A 276 19.85 4.35 1.77
C GLN A 276 19.11 5.29 2.72
N LEU A 277 19.60 5.40 3.96
CA LEU A 277 19.05 6.26 5.01
C LEU A 277 19.24 7.75 4.72
N TRP A 278 20.34 8.13 4.07
CA TRP A 278 20.65 9.50 3.67
C TRP A 278 19.69 10.01 2.60
N VAL A 279 19.44 9.25 1.53
CA VAL A 279 18.49 9.64 0.47
C VAL A 279 17.04 9.70 0.99
N SER A 280 16.66 8.85 1.96
CA SER A 280 15.30 8.87 2.54
C SER A 280 15.15 9.73 3.79
N GLN A 281 16.25 10.29 4.31
CA GLN A 281 16.30 10.98 5.61
C GLN A 281 15.61 10.18 6.74
N THR A 282 15.77 8.85 6.72
CA THR A 282 15.19 7.95 7.75
C THR A 282 16.09 7.95 8.99
N PRO A 283 15.62 8.42 10.16
CA PRO A 283 16.48 8.64 11.33
C PRO A 283 16.84 7.36 12.09
N LYS A 284 16.03 6.30 11.95
CA LYS A 284 16.14 5.09 12.77
C LYS A 284 16.37 3.83 11.95
N LEU A 285 17.17 2.93 12.51
CA LEU A 285 17.54 1.65 11.92
C LEU A 285 17.32 0.51 12.92
N VAL A 286 16.77 -0.60 12.45
CA VAL A 286 16.69 -1.85 13.19
C VAL A 286 17.62 -2.87 12.52
N ARG A 287 18.73 -3.20 13.17
CA ARG A 287 19.63 -4.29 12.72
C ARG A 287 19.22 -5.61 13.36
N ALA A 288 18.43 -6.39 12.64
CA ALA A 288 17.88 -7.66 13.10
C ALA A 288 18.81 -8.83 12.75
N TYR A 289 19.52 -9.35 13.76
CA TYR A 289 20.48 -10.46 13.57
C TYR A 289 19.86 -11.82 13.85
N HIS A 290 20.17 -12.82 13.00
CA HIS A 290 19.62 -14.16 13.13
C HIS A 290 20.63 -15.32 13.00
N LYS A 291 20.26 -16.45 13.61
CA LYS A 291 20.87 -17.76 13.43
C LYS A 291 19.82 -18.73 12.85
N ARG A 292 19.92 -19.02 11.55
CA ARG A 292 18.97 -19.88 10.79
C ARG A 292 17.48 -19.47 10.96
N GLY A 293 17.19 -18.16 10.92
CA GLY A 293 15.83 -17.62 11.08
C GLY A 293 15.35 -17.45 12.53
N VAL A 294 16.14 -17.83 13.53
CA VAL A 294 15.91 -17.42 14.92
C VAL A 294 16.55 -16.06 15.14
N PHE A 295 15.74 -15.07 15.48
CA PHE A 295 16.15 -13.69 15.80
C PHE A 295 16.02 -13.45 17.31
N ASP A 296 17.05 -12.84 17.91
CA ASP A 296 16.93 -12.27 19.25
C ASP A 296 16.25 -10.87 19.18
N PRO A 297 15.66 -10.34 20.27
CA PRO A 297 14.98 -9.04 20.26
C PRO A 297 15.92 -7.89 19.84
N PRO A 298 15.70 -7.22 18.70
CA PRO A 298 16.59 -6.17 18.23
C PRO A 298 16.18 -4.79 18.76
N SER A 299 17.18 -3.94 18.96
CA SER A 299 17.01 -2.52 19.29
C SER A 299 16.56 -1.70 18.07
N VAL A 300 15.87 -0.59 18.34
CA VAL A 300 15.80 0.54 17.40
C VAL A 300 16.98 1.46 17.72
N GLU A 301 17.88 1.65 16.76
CA GLU A 301 18.97 2.61 16.83
C GLU A 301 18.49 3.93 16.24
N ASP A 302 18.74 5.07 16.90
CA ASP A 302 18.74 6.36 16.21
C ASP A 302 20.13 6.55 15.60
N VAL A 303 20.17 6.67 14.28
CA VAL A 303 21.41 6.70 13.48
C VAL A 303 21.63 8.03 12.78
N THR A 304 20.81 9.05 13.11
CA THR A 304 20.87 10.39 12.50
C THR A 304 22.28 10.99 12.55
N ALA A 305 22.97 10.86 13.68
CA ALA A 305 24.36 11.32 13.82
C ALA A 305 25.34 10.53 12.92
N LEU A 306 25.23 9.20 12.89
CA LEU A 306 26.12 8.33 12.10
C LEU A 306 25.91 8.50 10.59
N VAL A 307 24.67 8.80 10.15
CA VAL A 307 24.37 9.12 8.74
C VAL A 307 24.96 10.50 8.37
N LYS A 308 25.02 11.45 9.30
CA LYS A 308 25.70 12.74 9.10
C LYS A 308 27.23 12.61 9.09
N GLU A 309 27.80 11.80 9.99
CA GLU A 309 29.23 11.43 9.95
C GLU A 309 29.60 10.74 8.63
N TRP A 310 28.70 9.90 8.10
CA TRP A 310 28.84 9.31 6.77
C TRP A 310 28.73 10.37 5.65
N GLU A 311 27.81 11.33 5.71
CA GLU A 311 27.74 12.44 4.74
C GLU A 311 29.06 13.24 4.73
N GLU A 312 29.57 13.59 5.91
CA GLU A 312 30.85 14.31 6.08
C GLU A 312 32.04 13.51 5.54
N LYS A 313 32.08 12.20 5.78
CA LYS A 313 33.12 11.28 5.27
C LYS A 313 33.09 11.12 3.75
N ASN A 314 31.93 11.25 3.10
CA ASN A 314 31.73 10.96 1.68
C ASN A 314 31.51 12.23 0.82
N GLU A 315 31.83 13.42 1.35
CA GLU A 315 31.55 14.72 0.72
C GLU A 315 32.05 14.83 -0.73
N GLU A 316 33.22 14.25 -1.07
CA GLU A 316 33.73 14.23 -2.45
C GLU A 316 32.86 13.39 -3.41
N ALA A 317 32.38 12.23 -2.97
CA ALA A 317 31.50 11.37 -3.76
C ALA A 317 30.10 12.00 -3.90
N LEU A 318 29.59 12.62 -2.83
CA LEU A 318 28.33 13.36 -2.87
C LEU A 318 28.42 14.59 -3.77
N GLN A 319 29.55 15.30 -3.79
CA GLN A 319 29.73 16.45 -4.68
C GLN A 319 29.74 16.04 -6.17
N LYS A 320 30.35 14.89 -6.49
CA LYS A 320 30.30 14.28 -7.84
C LYS A 320 28.90 13.79 -8.20
N LEU A 321 28.13 13.25 -7.24
CA LEU A 321 26.71 12.91 -7.44
C LEU A 321 25.88 14.15 -7.78
N GLY A 322 26.10 15.28 -7.08
CA GLY A 322 25.48 16.56 -7.40
C GLY A 322 25.81 17.00 -8.83
N ALA A 323 27.10 17.05 -9.18
CA ALA A 323 27.57 17.44 -10.51
C ALA A 323 26.99 16.55 -11.63
N LEU A 324 26.94 15.23 -11.40
CA LEU A 324 26.31 14.26 -12.31
C LEU A 324 24.81 14.53 -12.49
N ILE A 325 24.07 14.76 -11.39
CA ILE A 325 22.62 15.03 -11.45
C ILE A 325 22.34 16.34 -12.20
N HIS A 326 23.12 17.40 -11.98
CA HIS A 326 23.03 18.62 -12.80
C HIS A 326 23.29 18.34 -14.28
N ARG A 327 24.35 17.59 -14.62
CA ARG A 327 24.65 17.23 -16.02
C ARG A 327 23.51 16.43 -16.66
N ILE A 328 22.88 15.52 -15.91
CA ILE A 328 21.70 14.78 -16.38
C ILE A 328 20.52 15.74 -16.60
N ILE A 329 20.21 16.61 -15.64
CA ILE A 329 19.09 17.56 -15.73
C ILE A 329 19.20 18.44 -16.98
N GLU A 330 20.38 19.01 -17.26
CA GLU A 330 20.56 19.87 -18.45
C GLU A 330 20.47 19.09 -19.77
N VAL A 331 20.95 17.83 -19.84
CA VAL A 331 20.74 16.98 -21.03
C VAL A 331 19.27 16.56 -21.20
N VAL A 332 18.55 16.27 -20.11
CA VAL A 332 17.13 15.90 -20.18
C VAL A 332 16.28 17.09 -20.61
N LYS A 333 16.60 18.33 -20.20
CA LYS A 333 15.99 19.56 -20.73
C LYS A 333 16.15 19.69 -22.25
N GLU A 334 17.36 19.48 -22.77
CA GLU A 334 17.60 19.48 -24.22
C GLU A 334 16.85 18.35 -24.97
N TYR A 335 16.48 17.27 -24.27
CA TYR A 335 15.93 16.06 -24.89
C TYR A 335 14.41 15.91 -24.72
N ALA A 336 13.81 16.61 -23.76
CA ALA A 336 12.43 16.48 -23.25
C ALA A 336 12.07 15.09 -22.69
N CYS A 337 12.43 13.99 -23.36
CA CYS A 337 12.33 12.62 -22.88
C CYS A 337 13.66 11.88 -23.14
N ALA A 338 14.12 11.11 -22.15
CA ALA A 338 15.39 10.39 -22.25
C ALA A 338 15.42 9.10 -21.41
N THR A 339 16.25 8.15 -21.83
CA THR A 339 16.69 7.01 -20.99
C THR A 339 18.09 7.28 -20.47
N ILE A 340 18.29 7.12 -19.16
CA ILE A 340 19.59 7.15 -18.49
C ILE A 340 19.93 5.71 -18.16
N ARG A 341 21.01 5.17 -18.72
CA ARG A 341 21.34 3.74 -18.65
C ARG A 341 22.79 3.51 -18.27
N LEU A 342 23.03 2.59 -17.34
CA LEU A 342 24.37 2.05 -17.08
C LEU A 342 24.51 0.68 -17.75
N VAL A 343 25.56 0.55 -18.57
CA VAL A 343 26.09 -0.74 -19.05
C VAL A 343 27.42 -0.97 -18.31
N PRO A 344 27.50 -1.90 -17.36
CA PRO A 344 28.69 -2.08 -16.51
C PRO A 344 29.97 -2.35 -17.31
N GLU A 345 29.86 -3.04 -18.44
CA GLU A 345 30.95 -3.37 -19.35
C GLU A 345 31.57 -2.13 -20.01
N ASP A 346 30.77 -1.09 -20.25
CA ASP A 346 31.21 0.17 -20.89
C ASP A 346 31.77 1.19 -19.87
N GLY A 347 31.55 0.98 -18.56
CA GLY A 347 32.00 1.89 -17.49
C GLY A 347 31.40 3.31 -17.57
N LYS A 348 30.24 3.45 -18.22
CA LYS A 348 29.63 4.72 -18.63
C LYS A 348 28.13 4.78 -18.35
N LEU A 349 27.67 5.97 -17.99
CA LEU A 349 26.26 6.34 -17.99
C LEU A 349 25.90 6.95 -19.35
N ILE A 350 24.96 6.31 -20.06
CA ILE A 350 24.48 6.72 -21.38
C ILE A 350 23.12 7.40 -21.21
N ILE A 351 23.03 8.68 -21.60
CA ILE A 351 21.79 9.45 -21.62
C ILE A 351 21.35 9.56 -23.09
N GLY A 352 20.35 8.77 -23.50
CA GLY A 352 19.84 8.75 -24.88
C GLY A 352 18.43 9.30 -24.99
N ARG A 353 18.19 10.20 -25.96
CA ARG A 353 16.86 10.77 -26.22
C ARG A 353 15.85 9.67 -26.59
N GLU A 354 14.71 9.67 -25.90
CA GLU A 354 13.55 8.79 -26.12
C GLU A 354 12.47 9.53 -26.92
N GLU A 355 11.52 8.81 -27.51
CA GLU A 355 10.32 9.44 -28.08
C GLU A 355 9.40 9.95 -26.96
N ALA A 356 8.63 11.01 -27.23
CA ALA A 356 7.76 11.63 -26.24
C ALA A 356 6.65 10.69 -25.77
N ARG A 357 6.75 10.20 -24.53
CA ARG A 357 5.78 9.30 -23.90
C ARG A 357 5.46 9.77 -22.49
N ASN A 358 4.27 10.31 -22.31
CA ASN A 358 3.77 10.81 -21.02
C ASN A 358 4.04 9.81 -19.88
N MET A 359 4.76 10.26 -18.85
CA MET A 359 4.95 9.53 -17.59
C MET A 359 3.74 9.66 -16.66
N LEU A 360 2.86 10.66 -16.87
CA LEU A 360 1.69 10.98 -16.03
C LEU A 360 0.36 11.04 -16.83
N PRO A 361 -0.80 10.98 -16.15
CA PRO A 361 -2.08 11.48 -16.65
C PRO A 361 -2.05 12.98 -17.00
N ARG A 362 -2.86 13.38 -17.99
CA ARG A 362 -2.97 14.78 -18.47
C ARG A 362 -3.34 15.80 -17.38
N ASP A 363 -4.20 15.39 -16.45
CA ASP A 363 -4.71 16.22 -15.35
C ASP A 363 -3.69 16.41 -14.20
N LEU A 364 -2.52 15.76 -14.26
CA LEU A 364 -1.40 16.04 -13.38
C LEU A 364 -0.38 17.01 -14.02
N TYR A 365 -0.22 17.01 -15.34
CA TYR A 365 0.64 18.00 -16.02
C TYR A 365 0.12 19.43 -15.86
N SER A 366 -1.20 19.64 -15.79
CA SER A 366 -1.75 20.99 -15.59
C SER A 366 -1.33 21.62 -14.25
N LYS A 367 -0.82 20.85 -13.29
CA LYS A 367 -0.35 21.38 -12.00
C LYS A 367 0.88 22.28 -12.13
N TRP A 368 1.64 22.18 -13.22
CA TRP A 368 2.68 23.16 -13.56
C TRP A 368 2.11 24.43 -14.19
N THR A 369 1.03 24.34 -14.97
CA THR A 369 0.40 25.51 -15.62
C THR A 369 -0.51 26.30 -14.68
N ASP A 370 -1.19 25.62 -13.76
CA ASP A 370 -2.10 26.24 -12.79
C ASP A 370 -1.36 27.28 -11.91
N ALA A 371 -0.13 26.95 -11.48
CA ALA A 371 0.71 27.79 -10.63
C ALA A 371 1.08 29.16 -11.24
N MET A 372 1.14 29.25 -12.57
CA MET A 372 1.44 30.50 -13.29
C MET A 372 0.22 31.44 -13.39
N SER A 373 -0.97 30.98 -12.98
CA SER A 373 -2.20 31.79 -13.01
C SER A 373 -2.45 32.59 -11.72
N SER A 374 -1.81 32.20 -10.61
CA SER A 374 -2.00 32.79 -9.27
C SER A 374 -1.25 34.11 -9.05
N ASP A 375 -0.28 34.46 -9.90
CA ASP A 375 0.61 35.63 -9.71
C ASP A 375 0.03 36.96 -10.27
N LEU A 376 -1.23 36.95 -10.70
CA LEU A 376 -1.98 38.17 -11.08
C LEU A 376 -2.95 38.54 -9.96
N GLY A 377 -2.45 39.35 -9.02
CA GLY A 377 -3.09 39.63 -7.74
C GLY A 377 -4.48 40.27 -7.81
N ARG A 378 -5.29 39.99 -6.78
CA ARG A 378 -6.53 40.72 -6.45
C ARG A 378 -6.26 41.71 -5.32
N PRO A 379 -6.84 42.93 -5.36
CA PRO A 379 -6.77 43.87 -4.24
C PRO A 379 -7.70 43.45 -3.09
N ASP A 380 -7.39 43.96 -1.89
CA ASP A 380 -8.10 43.66 -0.63
C ASP A 380 -9.56 44.14 -0.59
N ALA A 381 -10.36 43.48 0.24
CA ALA A 381 -11.70 43.93 0.65
C ALA A 381 -12.08 43.37 2.04
N ASP A 382 -11.66 44.09 3.09
CA ASP A 382 -12.17 44.19 4.46
C ASP A 382 -12.98 43.03 5.10
N GLU A 383 -12.45 42.52 6.23
CA GLU A 383 -13.22 41.86 7.29
C GLU A 383 -14.06 42.90 8.08
N PRO A 384 -15.12 42.47 8.81
CA PRO A 384 -15.09 42.82 10.24
C PRO A 384 -15.59 41.72 11.21
N CYS A 385 -14.83 41.52 12.29
CA CYS A 385 -15.13 40.64 13.41
C CYS A 385 -15.94 41.30 14.57
N ALA A 386 -16.89 40.55 15.16
CA ALA A 386 -17.41 40.71 16.53
C ALA A 386 -18.12 39.39 16.96
N THR A 387 -17.82 38.63 18.02
CA THR A 387 -17.38 38.78 19.43
C THR A 387 -18.50 38.74 20.50
N GLY A 388 -18.36 37.81 21.47
CA GLY A 388 -19.05 37.77 22.77
C GLY A 388 -20.21 36.77 22.94
N VAL A 389 -20.49 36.17 24.12
CA VAL A 389 -19.64 35.84 25.30
C VAL A 389 -20.37 34.78 26.19
N THR A 390 -19.77 34.34 27.30
CA THR A 390 -20.20 33.29 28.28
C THR A 390 -21.52 33.60 29.03
N GLU A 391 -22.17 32.78 29.91
CA GLU A 391 -21.94 31.49 30.62
C GLU A 391 -23.34 30.96 31.18
N SER A 392 -23.61 29.91 31.99
CA SER A 392 -22.85 28.89 32.76
C SER A 392 -23.69 27.63 33.17
N VAL A 393 -23.00 26.59 33.68
CA VAL A 393 -23.37 25.52 34.65
C VAL A 393 -24.80 24.93 34.72
N GLY A 394 -24.87 23.59 34.57
CA GLY A 394 -25.91 22.73 35.16
C GLY A 394 -25.42 21.28 35.37
N LYS A 395 -25.34 20.79 36.61
CA LYS A 395 -24.94 19.40 36.93
C LYS A 395 -26.15 18.46 36.96
N ASN A 396 -26.02 17.27 36.39
CA ASN A 396 -26.62 16.06 36.97
C ASN A 396 -25.87 14.78 36.53
N ARG A 397 -26.06 13.69 37.29
CA ARG A 397 -25.30 12.43 37.15
C ARG A 397 -26.27 11.24 37.15
N ALA A 398 -26.44 10.60 36.00
CA ALA A 398 -27.22 9.37 35.82
C ALA A 398 -26.42 8.34 34.99
N SER A 399 -26.86 7.08 34.97
CA SER A 399 -26.04 5.94 34.56
C SER A 399 -26.58 5.14 33.37
N VAL A 400 -25.70 4.92 32.39
CA VAL A 400 -25.59 3.72 31.53
C VAL A 400 -26.87 3.21 30.85
N SER A 401 -27.01 3.55 29.57
CA SER A 401 -27.44 2.63 28.51
C SER A 401 -26.50 2.82 27.31
N SER A 402 -26.32 1.78 26.47
CA SER A 402 -25.32 1.78 25.38
C SER A 402 -25.98 1.50 24.04
N GLU A 403 -26.77 2.46 23.58
CA GLU A 403 -27.48 2.43 22.30
C GLU A 403 -27.28 3.77 21.59
N THR A 404 -27.04 3.73 20.28
CA THR A 404 -26.93 4.93 19.45
C THR A 404 -28.25 5.14 18.73
N GLU A 405 -28.93 6.25 18.98
CA GLU A 405 -30.06 6.68 18.16
C GLU A 405 -29.57 7.22 16.81
N ILE A 406 -30.17 6.73 15.73
CA ILE A 406 -29.97 7.19 14.36
C ILE A 406 -31.27 7.82 13.88
N GLN A 407 -31.25 9.08 13.45
CA GLN A 407 -32.41 9.70 12.82
C GLN A 407 -32.53 9.32 11.34
N MET A 408 -33.75 9.01 10.91
CA MET A 408 -34.12 8.79 9.51
C MET A 408 -35.39 9.61 9.21
N GLY A 409 -35.22 10.78 8.59
CA GLY A 409 -36.29 11.77 8.51
C GLY A 409 -36.55 12.40 9.87
N ASN A 410 -37.80 12.40 10.33
CA ASN A 410 -38.17 12.96 11.63
C ASN A 410 -38.04 11.97 12.81
N ASP A 411 -37.93 10.67 12.53
CA ASP A 411 -37.97 9.61 13.54
C ASP A 411 -36.58 9.07 13.89
N ALA A 412 -36.39 8.59 15.12
CA ALA A 412 -35.12 8.11 15.67
C ALA A 412 -35.17 6.63 16.07
N PHE A 413 -34.04 5.92 15.88
CA PHE A 413 -33.95 4.47 16.09
C PHE A 413 -32.65 4.07 16.79
N SER A 414 -32.75 3.47 17.99
CA SER A 414 -31.61 2.91 18.75
C SER A 414 -31.08 1.59 18.18
N ILE A 415 -29.75 1.46 18.05
CA ILE A 415 -29.09 0.18 17.70
C ILE A 415 -27.81 -0.05 18.54
N PRO A 416 -27.65 -1.22 19.22
CA PRO A 416 -26.41 -1.61 19.92
C PRO A 416 -25.50 -2.52 19.07
N LEU A 417 -24.18 -2.32 19.12
CA LEU A 417 -23.19 -3.03 18.27
C LEU A 417 -22.09 -3.74 19.08
N HIS A 418 -22.01 -5.08 19.01
CA HIS A 418 -20.78 -5.79 19.42
C HIS A 418 -20.58 -7.18 18.76
N LYS A 419 -19.31 -7.48 18.43
CA LYS A 419 -18.71 -8.73 17.88
C LYS A 419 -18.86 -8.99 16.36
N PHE A 420 -17.71 -9.27 15.72
CA PHE A 420 -17.52 -9.87 14.38
C PHE A 420 -18.24 -9.29 13.11
N PRO A 421 -18.60 -8.00 12.97
CA PRO A 421 -19.57 -7.59 11.92
C PRO A 421 -18.99 -7.50 10.50
N TYR A 422 -17.67 -7.27 10.37
CA TYR A 422 -17.07 -6.77 9.11
C TYR A 422 -17.24 -7.67 7.88
N LEU A 423 -17.37 -8.99 8.05
CA LEU A 423 -17.55 -9.89 6.90
C LEU A 423 -18.98 -9.82 6.33
N MET A 424 -19.99 -9.57 7.17
CA MET A 424 -21.36 -9.35 6.71
C MET A 424 -21.51 -7.97 6.09
N ALA A 425 -20.91 -6.93 6.69
CA ALA A 425 -20.86 -5.59 6.10
C ALA A 425 -20.23 -5.57 4.70
N LEU A 426 -19.10 -6.27 4.49
CA LEU A 426 -18.46 -6.40 3.18
C LEU A 426 -19.31 -7.16 2.16
N PHE A 427 -20.03 -8.22 2.58
CA PHE A 427 -20.94 -8.94 1.68
C PHE A 427 -22.20 -8.12 1.35
N GLN A 428 -22.75 -7.37 2.32
CA GLN A 428 -23.86 -6.45 2.08
C GLN A 428 -23.44 -5.32 1.13
N GLN A 429 -22.23 -4.75 1.32
CA GLN A 429 -21.68 -3.74 0.42
C GLN A 429 -21.53 -4.28 -1.01
N LEU A 430 -21.04 -5.51 -1.17
CA LEU A 430 -20.96 -6.19 -2.48
C LEU A 430 -22.36 -6.40 -3.10
N CYS A 431 -23.35 -6.83 -2.32
CA CYS A 431 -24.73 -6.99 -2.79
C CYS A 431 -25.34 -5.65 -3.21
N ASN A 432 -25.13 -4.59 -2.42
CA ASN A 432 -25.56 -3.23 -2.73
C ASN A 432 -24.89 -2.69 -4.00
N THR A 433 -23.61 -3.03 -4.25
CA THR A 433 -22.92 -2.70 -5.50
C THR A 433 -23.55 -3.41 -6.71
N TYR A 434 -23.89 -4.70 -6.61
CA TYR A 434 -24.60 -5.39 -7.69
C TYR A 434 -26.00 -4.82 -7.94
N GLY A 435 -26.74 -4.48 -6.89
CA GLY A 435 -28.04 -3.81 -7.01
C GLY A 435 -27.95 -2.44 -7.68
N PHE A 436 -26.97 -1.62 -7.29
CA PHE A 436 -26.68 -0.32 -7.92
C PHE A 436 -26.33 -0.46 -9.41
N LEU A 437 -25.49 -1.44 -9.75
CA LEU A 437 -25.10 -1.76 -11.13
C LEU A 437 -26.20 -2.51 -11.92
N ARG A 438 -27.36 -2.80 -11.30
CA ARG A 438 -28.48 -3.58 -11.87
C ARG A 438 -28.07 -4.96 -12.42
N VAL A 439 -27.09 -5.60 -11.77
CA VAL A 439 -26.65 -6.95 -12.12
C VAL A 439 -27.63 -7.95 -11.51
N ASP A 440 -28.32 -8.73 -12.35
CA ASP A 440 -29.11 -9.87 -11.88
C ASP A 440 -28.17 -11.02 -11.47
N VAL A 441 -27.81 -11.06 -10.20
CA VAL A 441 -26.99 -12.12 -9.58
C VAL A 441 -27.74 -13.45 -9.47
N LEU A 442 -29.08 -13.45 -9.59
CA LEU A 442 -29.89 -14.68 -9.55
C LEU A 442 -30.07 -15.28 -10.95
N GLU A 443 -29.97 -14.47 -12.03
CA GLU A 443 -30.30 -14.82 -13.42
C GLU A 443 -31.71 -15.43 -13.52
N GLY A 444 -32.68 -14.80 -12.85
CA GLY A 444 -34.06 -15.25 -12.74
C GLY A 444 -34.31 -16.57 -11.96
N GLN A 445 -33.29 -17.19 -11.35
CA GLN A 445 -33.44 -18.45 -10.62
C GLN A 445 -34.22 -18.27 -9.30
N SER A 446 -35.17 -19.19 -9.03
CA SER A 446 -35.91 -19.21 -7.77
C SER A 446 -35.12 -19.88 -6.63
N LEU A 447 -35.59 -19.72 -5.39
CA LEU A 447 -35.01 -20.41 -4.22
C LEU A 447 -35.01 -21.95 -4.40
N ASP A 448 -36.05 -22.52 -5.01
CA ASP A 448 -36.11 -23.97 -5.25
C ASP A 448 -35.08 -24.41 -6.32
N ASP A 449 -34.85 -23.60 -7.37
CA ASP A 449 -33.79 -23.85 -8.37
C ASP A 449 -32.39 -23.80 -7.74
N LEU A 450 -32.12 -22.79 -6.90
CA LEU A 450 -30.87 -22.69 -6.14
C LEU A 450 -30.64 -23.92 -5.26
N ILE A 451 -31.69 -24.44 -4.61
CA ILE A 451 -31.63 -25.61 -3.73
C ILE A 451 -31.43 -26.92 -4.51
N ILE A 452 -31.92 -27.01 -5.74
CA ILE A 452 -31.62 -28.11 -6.67
C ILE A 452 -30.14 -28.03 -7.09
N ASN A 453 -29.71 -26.86 -7.56
CA ASN A 453 -28.35 -26.65 -8.08
C ASN A 453 -27.26 -26.82 -7.01
N ILE A 454 -27.50 -26.40 -5.75
CA ILE A 454 -26.63 -26.69 -4.58
C ILE A 454 -26.38 -28.19 -4.40
N LYS A 455 -27.34 -29.06 -4.75
CA LYS A 455 -27.23 -30.53 -4.63
C LYS A 455 -26.58 -31.18 -5.85
N ALA A 456 -26.46 -30.49 -6.98
CA ALA A 456 -25.87 -31.02 -8.22
C ALA A 456 -24.41 -31.50 -8.05
N GLY A 457 -23.69 -31.03 -7.03
CA GLY A 457 -22.34 -31.48 -6.69
C GLY A 457 -22.25 -32.88 -6.06
N LYS A 458 -23.36 -33.62 -5.94
CA LYS A 458 -23.46 -35.02 -5.50
C LYS A 458 -23.17 -35.96 -6.68
N ARG A 459 -22.48 -37.10 -6.45
CA ARG A 459 -22.49 -38.21 -7.42
C ARG A 459 -23.74 -39.07 -7.21
N GLU A 460 -24.42 -39.41 -8.29
CA GLU A 460 -25.40 -40.49 -8.29
C GLU A 460 -24.63 -41.80 -8.53
N LEU A 461 -24.71 -42.76 -7.61
CA LEU A 461 -23.85 -43.94 -7.60
C LEU A 461 -24.20 -44.94 -8.72
N ASP A 462 -25.44 -44.90 -9.20
CA ASP A 462 -26.00 -45.91 -10.10
C ASP A 462 -25.85 -45.58 -11.59
N LEU A 463 -25.43 -44.36 -11.94
CA LEU A 463 -25.29 -43.88 -13.33
C LEU A 463 -23.88 -43.39 -13.70
N GLY A 464 -22.94 -43.31 -12.74
CA GLY A 464 -21.53 -43.00 -13.00
C GLY A 464 -21.19 -41.54 -13.32
N GLU A 465 -22.18 -40.65 -13.42
CA GLU A 465 -21.96 -39.23 -13.74
C GLU A 465 -21.24 -38.46 -12.61
N LYS A 466 -20.39 -37.50 -13.02
CA LYS A 466 -19.66 -36.62 -12.10
C LYS A 466 -20.48 -35.36 -11.84
N GLY A 467 -21.18 -35.32 -10.71
CA GLY A 467 -21.97 -34.15 -10.27
C GLY A 467 -21.18 -32.83 -10.27
N ASP A 468 -21.85 -31.76 -10.73
CA ASP A 468 -21.22 -30.46 -10.99
C ASP A 468 -20.93 -29.67 -9.70
N LYS A 469 -19.65 -29.66 -9.32
CA LYS A 469 -19.13 -28.87 -8.19
C LYS A 469 -18.97 -27.38 -8.50
N ARG A 470 -19.04 -26.93 -9.77
CA ARG A 470 -19.04 -25.51 -10.14
C ARG A 470 -20.44 -24.93 -9.94
N LEU A 471 -21.46 -25.52 -10.56
CA LEU A 471 -22.86 -25.13 -10.39
C LEU A 471 -23.27 -25.09 -8.91
N ALA A 472 -22.96 -26.14 -8.15
CA ALA A 472 -23.28 -26.18 -6.72
C ALA A 472 -22.62 -25.05 -5.90
N ARG A 473 -21.40 -24.63 -6.25
CA ARG A 473 -20.69 -23.52 -5.59
C ARG A 473 -21.26 -22.16 -5.97
N ASP A 474 -21.66 -22.00 -7.22
CA ASP A 474 -22.26 -20.76 -7.73
C ASP A 474 -23.61 -20.51 -7.06
N SER A 475 -24.49 -21.50 -7.04
CA SER A 475 -25.79 -21.41 -6.36
C SER A 475 -25.67 -21.26 -4.84
N ALA A 476 -24.58 -21.70 -4.21
CA ALA A 476 -24.28 -21.40 -2.80
C ALA A 476 -23.87 -19.93 -2.56
N PHE A 477 -23.28 -19.25 -3.55
CA PHE A 477 -23.07 -17.80 -3.52
C PHE A 477 -24.37 -17.03 -3.79
N ARG A 478 -25.17 -17.46 -4.78
CA ARG A 478 -26.50 -16.88 -5.05
C ARG A 478 -27.46 -17.02 -3.87
N LEU A 479 -27.40 -18.12 -3.12
CA LEU A 479 -28.15 -18.28 -1.87
C LEU A 479 -27.75 -17.23 -0.81
N VAL A 480 -26.45 -16.90 -0.70
CA VAL A 480 -25.99 -15.82 0.19
C VAL A 480 -26.51 -14.46 -0.27
N TYR A 481 -26.48 -14.17 -1.57
CA TYR A 481 -27.08 -12.97 -2.14
C TYR A 481 -28.58 -12.90 -1.82
N TYR A 482 -29.34 -13.96 -2.12
CA TYR A 482 -30.77 -14.09 -1.83
C TYR A 482 -31.12 -13.86 -0.36
N ILE A 483 -30.32 -14.37 0.59
CA ILE A 483 -30.54 -14.13 2.03
C ILE A 483 -30.29 -12.66 2.41
N LEU A 484 -29.30 -11.99 1.81
CA LEU A 484 -28.89 -10.61 2.13
C LEU A 484 -29.69 -9.53 1.40
N THR A 485 -30.28 -9.82 0.24
CA THR A 485 -31.12 -8.90 -0.54
C THR A 485 -32.61 -9.25 -0.52
N GLY A 486 -32.98 -10.41 0.01
CA GLY A 486 -34.36 -10.84 0.17
C GLY A 486 -35.15 -9.98 1.17
N GLU A 487 -36.48 -10.11 1.10
CA GLU A 487 -37.44 -9.34 1.90
C GLU A 487 -37.19 -9.44 3.42
N SER A 488 -37.71 -8.47 4.18
CA SER A 488 -37.52 -8.43 5.64
C SER A 488 -38.12 -9.63 6.39
N HIS A 489 -39.03 -10.38 5.76
CA HIS A 489 -39.74 -11.51 6.35
C HIS A 489 -39.88 -12.69 5.37
N PHE A 490 -38.92 -13.61 5.38
CA PHE A 490 -39.09 -14.92 4.73
C PHE A 490 -40.26 -15.69 5.37
N THR A 491 -41.04 -16.43 4.57
CA THR A 491 -42.05 -17.34 5.13
C THR A 491 -41.38 -18.46 5.93
N LYS A 492 -42.16 -19.12 6.80
CA LYS A 492 -41.68 -20.31 7.52
C LYS A 492 -41.19 -21.41 6.57
N ARG A 493 -41.86 -21.60 5.43
CA ARG A 493 -41.50 -22.60 4.41
C ARG A 493 -40.12 -22.30 3.81
N GLU A 494 -39.88 -21.04 3.41
CA GLU A 494 -38.59 -20.60 2.87
C GLU A 494 -37.49 -20.66 3.93
N SER A 495 -37.79 -20.27 5.17
CA SER A 495 -36.87 -20.38 6.31
C SER A 495 -36.42 -21.83 6.54
N ASP A 496 -37.35 -22.79 6.49
CA ASP A 496 -37.05 -24.22 6.59
C ASP A 496 -36.27 -24.72 5.33
N GLN A 497 -36.60 -24.24 4.13
CA GLN A 497 -35.86 -24.56 2.89
C GLN A 497 -34.40 -24.05 2.95
N ILE A 498 -34.19 -22.79 3.32
CA ILE A 498 -32.87 -22.14 3.47
C ILE A 498 -32.06 -22.83 4.56
N TYR A 499 -32.65 -23.12 5.73
CA TYR A 499 -31.97 -23.87 6.79
C TYR A 499 -31.41 -25.21 6.29
N ASN A 500 -32.20 -25.98 5.54
CA ASN A 500 -31.76 -27.25 4.98
C ASN A 500 -30.68 -27.10 3.90
N ALA A 501 -30.70 -26.01 3.12
CA ALA A 501 -29.67 -25.70 2.13
C ALA A 501 -28.33 -25.30 2.78
N VAL A 502 -28.38 -24.43 3.80
CA VAL A 502 -27.23 -24.01 4.61
C VAL A 502 -26.62 -25.22 5.34
N LEU A 503 -27.46 -26.07 5.94
CA LEU A 503 -27.03 -27.31 6.60
C LEU A 503 -26.35 -28.27 5.60
N TYR A 504 -26.91 -28.42 4.38
CA TYR A 504 -26.29 -29.21 3.33
C TYR A 504 -24.90 -28.67 2.96
N ILE A 505 -24.77 -27.35 2.74
CA ILE A 505 -23.49 -26.72 2.37
C ILE A 505 -22.42 -26.95 3.44
N VAL A 506 -22.71 -26.74 4.72
CA VAL A 506 -21.70 -26.93 5.79
C VAL A 506 -21.27 -28.38 5.98
N SER A 507 -22.15 -29.34 5.70
CA SER A 507 -21.87 -30.78 5.84
C SER A 507 -21.12 -31.43 4.66
N HIS A 508 -20.87 -30.72 3.55
CA HIS A 508 -20.24 -31.30 2.35
C HIS A 508 -18.85 -30.69 2.02
N PRO A 509 -17.79 -30.97 2.81
CA PRO A 509 -16.43 -30.43 2.60
C PRO A 509 -15.85 -30.76 1.22
N GLY A 510 -16.14 -31.95 0.68
CA GLY A 510 -15.67 -32.40 -0.63
C GLY A 510 -16.21 -31.57 -1.81
N THR A 511 -17.24 -30.74 -1.59
CA THR A 511 -17.77 -29.80 -2.58
C THR A 511 -17.50 -28.35 -2.16
N PHE A 512 -17.74 -27.99 -0.90
CA PHE A 512 -17.63 -26.62 -0.39
C PHE A 512 -16.38 -26.41 0.50
N LYS A 513 -15.44 -25.56 0.05
CA LYS A 513 -14.23 -25.24 0.83
C LYS A 513 -14.57 -24.55 2.17
N HIS A 514 -13.70 -24.72 3.19
CA HIS A 514 -13.88 -24.20 4.56
C HIS A 514 -14.33 -22.73 4.63
N LYS A 515 -13.79 -21.83 3.79
CA LYS A 515 -14.20 -20.42 3.74
C LYS A 515 -15.68 -20.24 3.35
N ALA A 516 -16.14 -20.91 2.29
CA ALA A 516 -17.53 -20.83 1.83
C ALA A 516 -18.51 -21.36 2.89
N ARG A 517 -18.18 -22.50 3.52
CA ARG A 517 -19.00 -23.09 4.60
C ARG A 517 -19.15 -22.15 5.81
N ASN A 518 -18.10 -21.43 6.21
CA ASN A 518 -18.21 -20.44 7.29
C ASN A 518 -19.05 -19.21 6.88
N ILE A 519 -18.93 -18.71 5.64
CA ILE A 519 -19.68 -17.55 5.14
C ILE A 519 -21.19 -17.84 5.09
N VAL A 520 -21.60 -18.91 4.39
CA VAL A 520 -23.02 -19.28 4.22
C VAL A 520 -23.71 -19.50 5.57
N ARG A 521 -23.00 -20.12 6.52
CA ARG A 521 -23.45 -20.29 7.90
C ARG A 521 -23.62 -18.95 8.64
N ALA A 522 -22.65 -18.03 8.54
CA ALA A 522 -22.70 -16.74 9.22
C ALA A 522 -23.84 -15.86 8.70
N VAL A 523 -24.05 -15.81 7.38
CA VAL A 523 -25.16 -15.09 6.73
C VAL A 523 -26.53 -15.62 7.20
N TYR A 524 -26.64 -16.92 7.41
CA TYR A 524 -27.87 -17.53 7.95
C TYR A 524 -28.06 -17.25 9.45
N GLU A 525 -26.99 -17.29 10.25
CA GLU A 525 -27.04 -17.00 11.69
C GLU A 525 -27.37 -15.52 12.00
N ASP A 526 -26.99 -14.61 11.10
CA ASP A 526 -27.32 -13.18 11.18
C ASP A 526 -28.79 -12.89 10.85
N ARG A 527 -29.31 -13.50 9.77
CA ARG A 527 -30.64 -13.17 9.21
C ARG A 527 -31.79 -14.04 9.74
N PHE A 528 -31.53 -15.15 10.43
CA PHE A 528 -32.56 -16.06 10.94
C PHE A 528 -32.41 -16.38 12.44
N GLN A 529 -33.52 -16.27 13.19
CA GLN A 529 -33.58 -16.66 14.61
C GLN A 529 -33.44 -18.18 14.79
N CYS A 530 -32.21 -18.64 14.96
CA CYS A 530 -31.88 -20.06 15.05
C CYS A 530 -32.18 -20.66 16.43
N SER A 531 -32.94 -21.75 16.49
CA SER A 531 -33.05 -22.53 17.74
C SER A 531 -31.70 -23.18 18.11
N ALA A 532 -31.46 -23.38 19.41
CA ALA A 532 -30.24 -24.03 19.89
C ALA A 532 -29.97 -25.41 19.24
N LYS A 533 -31.03 -26.13 18.84
CA LYS A 533 -30.96 -27.42 18.14
C LYS A 533 -30.51 -27.28 16.67
N GLN A 534 -30.87 -26.18 16.01
CA GLN A 534 -30.37 -25.84 14.66
C GLN A 534 -28.90 -25.38 14.74
N MET A 535 -28.57 -24.50 15.67
CA MET A 535 -27.19 -24.06 15.92
C MET A 535 -26.25 -25.25 16.18
N ALA A 536 -26.62 -26.15 17.09
CA ALA A 536 -25.81 -27.34 17.41
C ALA A 536 -25.52 -28.22 16.17
N ARG A 537 -26.46 -28.30 15.21
CA ARG A 537 -26.27 -29.02 13.94
C ARG A 537 -25.37 -28.25 12.97
N LEU A 538 -25.57 -26.93 12.83
CA LEU A 538 -24.73 -26.06 11.98
C LEU A 538 -23.28 -25.91 12.46
N HIS A 539 -22.98 -26.31 13.71
CA HIS A 539 -21.63 -26.36 14.27
C HIS A 539 -20.97 -27.74 14.27
N ASP A 540 -21.70 -28.84 14.06
CA ASP A 540 -21.16 -30.20 14.31
C ASP A 540 -20.00 -30.59 13.37
N TRP A 541 -19.98 -30.02 12.16
CA TRP A 541 -18.91 -30.26 11.17
C TRP A 541 -17.52 -29.78 11.66
N LYS A 542 -17.46 -28.80 12.57
CA LYS A 542 -16.19 -28.30 13.14
C LYS A 542 -15.52 -29.27 14.12
N LYS A 543 -16.17 -30.40 14.45
CA LYS A 543 -15.61 -31.47 15.30
C LYS A 543 -14.93 -32.60 14.49
N ARG A 544 -14.78 -32.44 13.17
CA ARG A 544 -14.45 -33.53 12.23
C ARG A 544 -13.33 -33.20 11.24
N GLU A 545 -12.55 -32.14 11.50
CA GLU A 545 -11.48 -31.67 10.60
C GLU A 545 -10.17 -31.54 11.40
N ASP A 546 -9.09 -32.14 10.87
CA ASP A 546 -7.71 -32.02 11.37
C ASP A 546 -6.97 -30.94 10.54
N PRO A 547 -5.95 -30.22 11.07
CA PRO A 547 -5.44 -29.01 10.41
C PRO A 547 -4.55 -29.18 9.16
N GLU A 548 -4.10 -30.40 8.82
CA GLU A 548 -2.98 -30.62 7.88
C GLU A 548 -3.33 -31.49 6.66
N ASP A 549 -3.89 -30.87 5.60
CA ASP A 549 -3.79 -31.37 4.21
C ASP A 549 -3.92 -30.21 3.18
N ASP A 550 -2.81 -29.88 2.53
CA ASP A 550 -2.74 -29.08 1.28
C ASP A 550 -1.39 -29.45 0.59
N GLY A 551 -1.38 -30.63 -0.05
CA GLY A 551 -0.17 -31.36 -0.47
C GLY A 551 0.76 -30.72 -1.53
N GLU A 552 1.96 -31.29 -1.65
CA GLU A 552 3.06 -30.82 -2.51
C GLU A 552 3.16 -31.51 -3.88
N THR A 553 3.99 -30.96 -4.78
CA THR A 553 4.91 -31.78 -5.59
C THR A 553 6.13 -30.99 -6.10
N THR A 554 7.33 -31.42 -5.67
CA THR A 554 8.68 -31.48 -6.33
C THR A 554 8.99 -30.70 -7.64
N ALA A 555 10.23 -30.27 -7.95
CA ALA A 555 11.51 -30.10 -7.22
C ALA A 555 12.60 -29.48 -8.16
N SER A 556 13.80 -29.14 -7.62
CA SER A 556 15.04 -28.66 -8.30
C SER A 556 15.09 -27.18 -8.74
N SER A 557 16.25 -26.49 -8.84
CA SER A 557 17.58 -26.64 -8.18
C SER A 557 18.50 -25.44 -8.50
N PHE A 558 19.05 -24.73 -7.48
CA PHE A 558 19.99 -23.58 -7.59
C PHE A 558 19.44 -22.34 -8.37
N SER A 559 19.95 -21.11 -8.24
CA SER A 559 21.06 -20.54 -7.43
C SER A 559 20.73 -19.15 -6.84
N ASP A 560 21.55 -18.75 -5.86
CA ASP A 560 21.93 -17.41 -5.36
C ASP A 560 20.97 -16.20 -5.34
N VAL A 561 20.93 -15.60 -4.13
CA VAL A 561 20.89 -14.16 -3.77
C VAL A 561 20.03 -13.21 -4.61
N TYR A 562 18.90 -12.79 -4.02
CA TYR A 562 18.29 -11.47 -4.21
C TYR A 562 17.74 -11.07 -2.84
N LEU A 563 18.05 -9.86 -2.39
CA LEU A 563 17.32 -9.17 -1.32
C LEU A 563 16.57 -8.01 -1.99
N SER A 564 15.38 -7.67 -1.48
CA SER A 564 14.55 -6.62 -2.07
C SER A 564 15.33 -5.30 -2.22
N SER A 565 15.23 -4.68 -3.39
CA SER A 565 15.77 -3.35 -3.69
C SER A 565 15.06 -2.21 -2.96
N ASP A 566 13.90 -2.52 -2.39
CA ASP A 566 12.98 -1.57 -1.77
C ASP A 566 13.08 -1.65 -0.22
N SER A 567 13.74 -2.70 0.29
CA SER A 567 14.10 -2.93 1.71
C SER A 567 15.63 -2.89 1.91
#